data_AF-A0A9N9XN71-F1
#
_entry.id   AF-A0A9N9XN71-F1
#
_cell.length_a   1.000
_cell.length_b   1.000
_cell.length_c   1.000
_cell.angle_alpha   90.00
_cell.angle_beta   90.00
_cell.angle_gamma   90.00
#
_symmetry.space_group_name_H-M   'P 1'
#
loop_
_entity.id
_entity.type
_entity.pdbx_description
1 polymer ?
#
loop_
_entity_poly.entity_id
_entity_poly.type
_entity_poly.pdbx_seq_one_letter_code
_entity_poly.pdbx_strand_id
1 'polypeptide(L)'
;MYPEGMLDRDLRTAKVPILGVLFSDNFVPNRTSSISCNASIITSLVRRNANKFNFCLLWKRRYLLPRYQRLKNVLLVIVYLMLTILPTTHSAPSTMYPTSTRKTCTAKWLKNCLTQVKLAEVLADNDKSSFTEYPNWVNTLTPAWLPNVGKRVDDTIPQDVLEQLTVDETLPSIYANLKTLGTVLEEAVRDLNGKPMHGHFVAMRDHNSAVLYVLRQVMEELGVATPDDADGGRQIVPSEVLQAFRRGELTMTSTFTTLIYRECLNNYQYARQALDHLYERLNAEQDGCS
;
A
#
# COMPACT_ATOMS: atom_id res chain seq x y z
N MET A 1 2.03 60.58 -13.95
CA MET A 1 3.24 60.69 -14.80
C MET A 1 4.42 60.48 -13.88
N TYR A 2 5.19 59.41 -14.13
CA TYR A 2 6.26 58.75 -13.34
C TYR A 2 5.93 58.13 -11.97
N PRO A 3 6.51 56.94 -11.65
CA PRO A 3 6.19 56.13 -10.47
C PRO A 3 7.26 56.27 -9.37
N GLU A 4 6.82 56.34 -8.11
CA GLU A 4 7.70 56.31 -6.93
C GLU A 4 7.35 55.11 -6.05
N GLY A 5 8.35 54.30 -5.73
CA GLY A 5 8.30 53.38 -4.58
C GLY A 5 8.22 51.89 -4.89
N MET A 6 9.22 51.35 -5.59
CA MET A 6 9.57 49.92 -5.54
C MET A 6 10.47 49.64 -4.32
N LEU A 7 10.23 48.49 -3.68
CA LEU A 7 11.17 47.68 -2.89
C LEU A 7 11.68 48.28 -1.56
N ASP A 8 10.94 48.02 -0.47
CA ASP A 8 11.61 47.55 0.77
C ASP A 8 10.58 46.93 1.73
N ARG A 9 10.65 45.60 1.91
CA ARG A 9 10.34 44.84 3.14
C ARG A 9 10.22 43.35 2.84
N ASP A 10 11.38 42.78 2.53
CA ASP A 10 11.65 41.40 2.87
C ASP A 10 11.56 41.19 4.41
N LEU A 11 11.38 39.93 4.80
CA LEU A 11 11.56 39.37 6.15
C LEU A 11 10.43 39.56 7.16
N ARG A 12 9.29 38.91 6.89
CA ARG A 12 8.53 38.23 7.96
C ARG A 12 8.54 36.71 7.73
N THR A 13 9.74 36.16 7.71
CA THR A 13 9.98 34.71 7.68
C THR A 13 10.08 34.20 9.12
N ALA A 14 9.19 33.26 9.45
CA ALA A 14 9.26 32.27 10.53
C ALA A 14 9.43 32.76 11.98
N LYS A 15 8.33 32.77 12.73
CA LYS A 15 8.35 32.59 14.19
C LYS A 15 8.94 31.20 14.49
N VAL A 16 10.16 31.16 15.01
CA VAL A 16 10.73 29.95 15.61
C VAL A 16 10.07 29.74 16.98
N PRO A 17 9.49 28.56 17.27
CA PRO A 17 9.02 28.26 18.62
C PRO A 17 10.25 28.11 19.54
N ILE A 18 10.38 29.01 20.50
CA ILE A 18 11.35 28.87 21.59
C ILE A 18 10.78 27.82 22.54
N LEU A 19 11.49 26.69 22.60
CA LEU A 19 11.25 25.60 23.53
C LEU A 19 11.21 26.13 24.96
N GLY A 20 10.06 25.97 25.63
CA GLY A 20 9.92 26.23 27.05
C GLY A 20 10.83 25.30 27.85
N VAL A 21 11.79 25.88 28.56
CA VAL A 21 12.49 25.21 29.65
C VAL A 21 11.94 25.80 30.93
N LEU A 22 11.12 24.97 31.60
CA LEU A 22 10.85 25.05 33.02
C LEU A 22 12.16 25.23 33.78
N PHE A 23 12.31 26.31 34.55
CA PHE A 23 12.90 26.26 35.88
C PHE A 23 12.29 27.35 36.77
N SER A 24 11.70 26.85 37.86
CA SER A 24 11.39 27.54 39.10
C SER A 24 12.63 28.28 39.63
N ASP A 25 12.49 29.54 40.04
CA ASP A 25 12.56 29.92 41.45
C ASP A 25 12.66 31.44 41.63
N ASN A 26 11.92 31.90 42.62
CA ASN A 26 11.87 33.26 43.15
C ASN A 26 13.28 33.77 43.48
N PHE A 27 13.72 34.86 42.84
CA PHE A 27 14.79 35.68 43.39
C PHE A 27 14.58 37.17 43.09
N VAL A 28 14.36 37.92 44.17
CA VAL A 28 14.27 39.39 44.24
C VAL A 28 15.66 39.98 43.99
N PRO A 29 15.82 41.04 43.18
CA PRO A 29 17.12 41.68 43.02
C PRO A 29 17.28 42.81 44.04
N ASN A 30 18.34 42.75 44.84
CA ASN A 30 18.87 43.95 45.48
C ASN A 30 20.41 43.95 45.53
N ARG A 31 20.97 45.04 44.99
CA ARG A 31 22.32 45.61 45.19
C ARG A 31 23.59 44.90 44.68
N THR A 32 24.20 45.59 43.69
CA THR A 32 25.62 46.02 43.60
C THR A 32 26.72 45.10 44.12
N SER A 33 27.58 44.58 43.22
CA SER A 33 29.01 44.95 43.16
C SER A 33 29.85 44.10 42.17
N SER A 34 30.86 44.79 41.63
CA SER A 34 32.19 44.37 41.14
C SER A 34 32.37 43.08 40.32
N ILE A 35 32.86 43.32 39.10
CA ILE A 35 33.41 42.38 38.13
C ILE A 35 34.78 41.86 38.64
N SER A 36 34.90 40.56 38.87
CA SER A 36 36.18 39.84 38.82
C SER A 36 36.10 38.74 37.77
N CYS A 37 36.79 38.92 36.65
CA CYS A 37 36.85 37.96 35.55
C CYS A 37 37.62 36.69 35.96
N ASN A 38 36.90 35.61 36.27
CA ASN A 38 37.49 34.29 36.44
C ASN A 38 37.80 33.65 35.08
N ALA A 39 39.05 33.23 34.90
CA ALA A 39 39.59 32.57 33.71
C ALA A 39 39.01 31.16 33.43
N SER A 40 37.99 30.70 34.17
CA SER A 40 37.29 29.43 33.94
C SER A 40 36.20 29.51 32.87
N ILE A 41 35.80 30.71 32.45
CA ILE A 41 34.75 30.89 31.43
C ILE A 41 35.28 30.59 30.02
N ILE A 42 36.57 30.83 29.76
CA ILE A 42 37.17 30.68 28.43
C ILE A 42 37.26 29.19 28.01
N THR A 43 37.54 28.27 28.95
CA THR A 43 37.57 26.82 28.67
C THR A 43 36.16 26.23 28.42
N SER A 44 35.10 26.83 28.98
CA SER A 44 33.72 26.41 28.72
C SER A 44 33.20 26.84 27.33
N LEU A 45 33.72 27.95 26.80
CA LEU A 45 33.35 28.48 25.48
C LEU A 45 33.99 27.67 24.33
N VAL A 46 35.22 27.21 24.51
CA VAL A 46 35.89 26.34 23.52
C VAL A 46 35.21 24.97 23.43
N ARG A 47 34.73 24.41 24.55
CA ARG A 47 34.01 23.12 24.55
C ARG A 47 32.61 23.20 23.94
N ARG A 48 31.95 24.37 23.99
CA ARG A 48 30.62 24.59 23.38
C ARG A 48 30.65 24.74 21.85
N ASN A 49 31.78 25.14 21.26
CA ASN A 49 31.88 25.28 19.80
C ASN A 49 32.20 23.95 19.08
N ALA A 50 32.79 22.96 19.74
CA ALA A 50 33.01 21.63 19.16
C ALA A 50 31.69 20.88 18.88
N ASN A 51 30.67 21.06 19.72
CA ASN A 51 29.37 20.40 19.54
C ASN A 51 28.53 20.99 18.39
N LYS A 52 28.73 22.27 18.04
CA LYS A 52 28.04 22.88 16.89
C LYS A 52 28.55 22.33 15.54
N PHE A 53 29.83 21.99 15.47
CA PHE A 53 30.42 21.37 14.27
C PHE A 53 29.89 19.95 14.05
N ASN A 54 29.76 19.16 15.13
CA ASN A 54 29.15 17.83 15.07
C ASN A 54 27.65 17.86 14.70
N PHE A 55 26.90 18.86 15.19
CA PHE A 55 25.49 19.01 14.84
C PHE A 55 25.30 19.39 13.36
N CYS A 56 26.16 20.25 12.81
CA CYS A 56 26.12 20.65 11.40
C CYS A 56 26.47 19.47 10.45
N LEU A 57 27.42 18.62 10.84
CA LEU A 57 27.76 17.39 10.09
C LEU A 57 26.63 16.35 10.14
N LEU A 58 25.98 16.16 11.29
CA LEU A 58 24.81 15.28 11.43
C LEU A 58 23.60 15.78 10.61
N TRP A 59 23.41 17.10 10.55
CA TRP A 59 22.34 17.71 9.76
C TRP A 59 22.57 17.56 8.24
N LYS A 60 23.82 17.75 7.78
CA LYS A 60 24.19 17.45 6.39
C LYS A 60 24.01 15.97 6.04
N ARG A 61 24.31 15.04 6.97
CA ARG A 61 24.10 13.59 6.76
C ARG A 61 22.62 13.22 6.62
N ARG A 62 21.73 13.87 7.38
CA ARG A 62 20.27 13.62 7.31
C ARG A 62 19.61 14.22 6.08
N TYR A 63 20.12 15.30 5.52
CA TYR A 63 19.58 15.87 4.26
C TYR A 63 20.03 15.12 3.01
N LEU A 64 21.21 14.48 3.06
CA LEU A 64 21.74 13.72 1.92
C LEU A 64 21.13 12.33 1.79
N LEU A 65 20.72 11.68 2.90
CA LEU A 65 20.14 10.34 2.88
C LEU A 65 18.86 10.22 2.01
N PRO A 66 17.86 11.12 2.17
CA PRO A 66 16.64 11.07 1.36
C PRO A 66 16.92 11.37 -0.12
N ARG A 67 17.88 12.25 -0.41
CA ARG A 67 18.30 12.55 -1.79
C ARG A 67 19.01 11.37 -2.44
N TYR A 68 19.86 10.67 -1.69
CA TYR A 68 20.55 9.47 -2.17
C TYR A 68 19.58 8.31 -2.41
N GLN A 69 18.59 8.12 -1.53
CA GLN A 69 17.54 7.12 -1.73
C GLN A 69 16.67 7.43 -2.96
N ARG A 70 16.32 8.70 -3.19
CA ARG A 70 15.61 9.11 -4.41
C ARG A 70 16.46 8.87 -5.67
N LEU A 71 17.75 9.21 -5.63
CA LEU A 71 18.67 8.95 -6.75
C LEU A 71 18.79 7.46 -7.04
N LYS A 72 18.93 6.62 -6.01
CA LYS A 72 18.98 5.16 -6.14
C LYS A 72 17.72 4.63 -6.82
N ASN A 73 16.54 5.08 -6.41
CA ASN A 73 15.28 4.63 -7.00
C ASN A 73 15.15 5.06 -8.46
N VAL A 74 15.54 6.29 -8.81
CA VAL A 74 15.56 6.77 -10.20
C VAL A 74 16.51 5.93 -11.06
N LEU A 75 17.69 5.60 -10.55
CA LEU A 75 18.68 4.79 -11.26
C LEU A 75 18.17 3.36 -11.49
N LEU A 76 17.47 2.79 -10.50
CA LEU A 76 16.85 1.47 -10.59
C LEU A 76 15.75 1.44 -11.64
N VAL A 77 14.90 2.47 -11.70
CA VAL A 77 13.85 2.61 -12.74
C VAL A 77 14.47 2.72 -14.13
N ILE A 78 15.54 3.50 -14.30
CA ILE A 78 16.24 3.63 -15.60
C ILE A 78 16.83 2.29 -16.04
N VAL A 79 17.46 1.53 -15.14
CA VAL A 79 17.99 0.19 -15.45
C VAL A 79 16.86 -0.76 -15.85
N TYR A 80 15.73 -0.72 -15.13
CA TYR A 80 14.56 -1.53 -15.47
C TYR A 80 13.99 -1.16 -16.85
N LEU A 81 13.87 0.14 -17.14
CA LEU A 81 13.42 0.62 -18.43
C LEU A 81 14.35 0.14 -19.56
N MET A 82 15.67 0.25 -19.36
CA MET A 82 16.66 -0.22 -20.34
C MET A 82 16.58 -1.73 -20.57
N LEU A 83 16.36 -2.53 -19.52
CA LEU A 83 16.15 -3.97 -19.65
C LEU A 83 14.85 -4.32 -20.38
N THR A 84 13.79 -3.52 -20.21
CA THR A 84 12.51 -3.75 -20.90
C THR A 84 12.47 -3.23 -22.33
N ILE A 85 13.25 -2.19 -22.64
CA ILE A 85 13.26 -1.53 -23.96
C ILE A 85 14.29 -2.16 -24.89
N LEU A 86 15.34 -2.84 -24.39
CA LEU A 86 16.24 -3.60 -25.26
C LEU A 86 15.46 -4.76 -25.91
N PRO A 87 15.21 -4.72 -27.23
CA PRO A 87 14.58 -5.85 -27.89
C PRO A 87 15.59 -7.00 -27.88
N THR A 88 15.26 -8.09 -27.21
CA THR A 88 15.98 -9.36 -27.37
C THR A 88 15.80 -9.81 -28.81
N THR A 89 16.75 -9.46 -29.67
CA THR A 89 16.86 -9.95 -31.04
C THR A 89 17.27 -11.42 -31.01
N HIS A 90 16.31 -12.28 -30.70
CA HIS A 90 16.36 -13.70 -31.04
C HIS A 90 15.02 -14.08 -31.66
N SER A 91 14.91 -13.79 -32.95
CA SER A 91 14.02 -14.48 -33.87
C SER A 91 14.45 -15.95 -33.93
N ALA A 92 13.73 -16.80 -33.22
CA ALA A 92 13.72 -18.24 -33.46
C ALA A 92 12.35 -18.64 -34.04
N PRO A 93 12.30 -19.57 -35.01
CA PRO A 93 11.06 -19.95 -35.67
C PRO A 93 10.13 -20.65 -34.69
N SER A 94 8.85 -20.32 -34.75
CA SER A 94 7.77 -20.96 -34.02
C SER A 94 7.60 -22.41 -34.49
N THR A 95 8.36 -23.31 -33.89
CA THR A 95 8.07 -24.74 -33.88
C THR A 95 6.76 -24.97 -33.12
N MET A 96 5.82 -25.62 -33.80
CA MET A 96 4.55 -26.08 -33.26
C MET A 96 4.83 -27.04 -32.10
N TYR A 97 4.73 -26.54 -30.86
CA TYR A 97 4.98 -27.35 -29.67
C TYR A 97 3.83 -28.33 -29.44
N PRO A 98 4.13 -29.59 -29.06
CA PRO A 98 3.11 -30.54 -28.65
C PRO A 98 2.41 -30.01 -27.39
N THR A 99 1.08 -30.04 -27.39
CA THR A 99 0.16 -29.58 -26.33
C THR A 99 0.43 -30.17 -24.93
N SER A 100 1.28 -31.19 -24.82
CA SER A 100 1.68 -31.83 -23.56
C SER A 100 2.51 -30.91 -22.63
N THR A 101 3.38 -30.03 -23.16
CA THR A 101 4.22 -29.15 -22.31
C THR A 101 3.47 -27.98 -21.71
N ARG A 102 2.27 -27.65 -22.23
CA ARG A 102 1.47 -26.53 -21.72
C ARG A 102 0.95 -26.82 -20.32
N LYS A 103 0.49 -28.05 -20.06
CA LYS A 103 -0.16 -28.46 -18.80
C LYS A 103 0.77 -28.29 -17.58
N THR A 104 2.02 -28.75 -17.64
CA THR A 104 2.96 -28.64 -16.52
C THR A 104 3.36 -27.19 -16.20
N CYS A 105 3.35 -26.31 -17.20
CA CYS A 105 3.59 -24.87 -17.00
C CYS A 105 2.44 -24.21 -16.21
N THR A 106 1.19 -24.57 -16.54
CA THR A 106 -0.01 -23.95 -15.92
C THR A 106 -0.10 -24.16 -14.41
N ALA A 107 0.15 -25.38 -13.92
CA ALA A 107 0.09 -25.71 -12.50
C ALA A 107 1.12 -24.92 -11.67
N LYS A 108 2.33 -24.71 -12.22
CA LYS A 108 3.39 -23.94 -11.56
C LYS A 108 2.98 -22.47 -11.37
N TRP A 109 2.43 -21.86 -12.40
CA TRP A 109 2.01 -20.46 -12.35
C TRP A 109 0.82 -20.25 -11.42
N LEU A 110 -0.16 -21.14 -11.44
CA LEU A 110 -1.30 -21.06 -10.54
C LEU A 110 -0.89 -21.21 -9.08
N LYS A 111 0.06 -22.11 -8.77
CA LYS A 111 0.67 -22.23 -7.44
C LYS A 111 1.36 -20.95 -6.97
N ASN A 112 2.07 -20.26 -7.87
CA ASN A 112 2.69 -18.97 -7.56
C ASN A 112 1.63 -17.91 -7.24
N CYS A 113 0.56 -17.83 -8.04
CA CYS A 113 -0.55 -16.90 -7.80
C CYS A 113 -1.22 -17.17 -6.45
N LEU A 114 -1.54 -18.42 -6.17
CA LEU A 114 -2.11 -18.87 -4.91
C LEU A 114 -1.23 -18.52 -3.71
N THR A 115 0.10 -18.63 -3.86
CA THR A 115 1.05 -18.23 -2.81
C THR A 115 0.96 -16.74 -2.53
N GLN A 116 0.87 -15.89 -3.56
CA GLN A 116 0.73 -14.44 -3.40
C GLN A 116 -0.61 -14.08 -2.73
N VAL A 117 -1.70 -14.74 -3.13
CA VAL A 117 -3.02 -14.52 -2.51
C VAL A 117 -3.02 -14.93 -1.03
N LYS A 118 -2.41 -16.08 -0.68
CA LYS A 118 -2.25 -16.52 0.70
C LYS A 118 -1.45 -15.51 1.53
N LEU A 119 -0.38 -14.94 0.98
CA LEU A 119 0.39 -13.89 1.64
C LEU A 119 -0.44 -12.62 1.86
N ALA A 120 -1.22 -12.19 0.86
CA ALA A 120 -2.10 -11.03 0.97
C ALA A 120 -3.20 -11.25 2.02
N GLU A 121 -3.78 -12.45 2.09
CA GLU A 121 -4.76 -12.85 3.11
C GLU A 121 -4.15 -12.81 4.51
N VAL A 122 -2.98 -13.41 4.72
CA VAL A 122 -2.29 -13.41 6.02
C VAL A 122 -1.96 -11.98 6.47
N LEU A 123 -1.54 -11.11 5.54
CA LEU A 123 -1.28 -9.70 5.87
C LEU A 123 -2.54 -8.96 6.26
N ALA A 124 -3.67 -9.22 5.60
CA ALA A 124 -4.94 -8.71 6.06
C ALA A 124 -5.24 -9.27 7.46
N ASP A 125 -5.28 -10.60 7.64
CA ASP A 125 -5.74 -11.26 8.87
C ASP A 125 -4.89 -10.97 10.12
N ASN A 126 -3.56 -10.79 9.98
CA ASN A 126 -2.67 -10.50 11.11
C ASN A 126 -3.06 -9.26 11.92
N ASP A 127 -3.74 -8.30 11.30
CA ASP A 127 -4.20 -7.09 11.97
C ASP A 127 -5.68 -7.14 12.38
N LYS A 128 -6.38 -8.27 12.21
CA LYS A 128 -7.80 -8.44 12.58
C LYS A 128 -8.07 -8.08 14.05
N SER A 129 -7.11 -8.34 14.93
CA SER A 129 -7.17 -7.98 16.35
C SER A 129 -7.23 -6.46 16.58
N SER A 130 -6.52 -5.68 15.76
CA SER A 130 -6.53 -4.21 15.77
C SER A 130 -7.87 -3.61 15.33
N PHE A 131 -8.79 -4.44 14.84
CA PHE A 131 -10.09 -4.04 14.35
C PHE A 131 -11.27 -4.69 15.12
N THR A 132 -11.02 -5.37 16.24
CA THR A 132 -12.03 -6.17 16.98
C THR A 132 -13.23 -5.39 17.55
N GLU A 133 -13.21 -4.06 17.57
CA GLU A 133 -14.37 -3.22 17.96
C GLU A 133 -15.24 -2.85 16.76
N TYR A 134 -15.68 -3.84 15.99
CA TYR A 134 -16.59 -3.60 14.88
C TYR A 134 -18.01 -3.34 15.38
N PRO A 135 -18.68 -2.27 14.90
CA PRO A 135 -20.12 -2.17 15.06
C PRO A 135 -20.78 -3.36 14.36
N ASN A 136 -21.65 -4.11 15.06
CA ASN A 136 -22.33 -5.31 14.54
C ASN A 136 -23.02 -5.11 13.18
N TRP A 137 -23.43 -3.87 12.86
CA TRP A 137 -24.09 -3.55 11.59
C TRP A 137 -23.15 -3.68 10.38
N VAL A 138 -21.84 -3.50 10.53
CA VAL A 138 -20.87 -3.70 9.44
C VAL A 138 -20.93 -5.13 8.92
N ASN A 139 -21.11 -6.10 9.83
CA ASN A 139 -21.23 -7.52 9.46
C ASN A 139 -22.56 -7.83 8.77
N THR A 140 -23.57 -6.95 8.89
CA THR A 140 -24.88 -7.09 8.24
C THR A 140 -24.94 -6.52 6.83
N LEU A 141 -23.96 -5.69 6.44
CA LEU A 141 -23.88 -5.20 5.07
C LEU A 141 -23.54 -6.36 4.13
N THR A 142 -24.43 -6.66 3.20
CA THR A 142 -24.16 -7.60 2.10
C THR A 142 -23.02 -7.03 1.25
N PRO A 143 -21.94 -7.78 1.00
CA PRO A 143 -20.89 -7.35 0.07
C PRO A 143 -21.53 -7.14 -1.30
N ALA A 144 -21.60 -5.89 -1.78
CA ALA A 144 -22.31 -5.55 -3.01
C ALA A 144 -21.61 -6.05 -4.30
N TRP A 145 -20.42 -6.63 -4.18
CA TRP A 145 -19.46 -6.69 -5.28
C TRP A 145 -18.71 -8.02 -5.39
N LEU A 146 -18.86 -8.94 -4.44
CA LEU A 146 -18.54 -10.34 -4.70
C LEU A 146 -19.47 -10.85 -5.81
N PRO A 147 -19.02 -11.77 -6.68
CA PRO A 147 -19.97 -12.57 -7.47
C PRO A 147 -21.01 -13.15 -6.50
N ASN A 148 -22.27 -13.30 -6.93
CA ASN A 148 -23.47 -13.64 -6.12
C ASN A 148 -23.38 -14.97 -5.34
N VAL A 149 -22.33 -15.16 -4.55
CA VAL A 149 -22.00 -16.34 -3.77
C VAL A 149 -22.48 -16.15 -2.33
N GLY A 150 -22.92 -14.93 -1.96
CA GLY A 150 -23.46 -14.62 -0.63
C GLY A 150 -22.46 -14.80 0.51
N LYS A 151 -21.16 -14.94 0.18
CA LYS A 151 -20.09 -15.30 1.10
C LYS A 151 -19.71 -14.14 2.03
N ARG A 152 -19.60 -14.41 3.34
CA ARG A 152 -19.02 -13.49 4.33
C ARG A 152 -17.54 -13.82 4.59
N VAL A 153 -16.88 -12.93 5.33
CA VAL A 153 -15.54 -13.19 5.85
C VAL A 153 -15.55 -14.47 6.68
N ASP A 154 -14.55 -15.32 6.49
CA ASP A 154 -14.37 -16.63 7.11
C ASP A 154 -15.34 -17.72 6.65
N ASP A 155 -16.35 -17.39 5.84
CA ASP A 155 -17.22 -18.41 5.23
C ASP A 155 -16.44 -19.24 4.20
N THR A 156 -16.78 -20.51 4.13
CA THR A 156 -16.32 -21.40 3.05
C THR A 156 -17.25 -21.26 1.85
N ILE A 157 -16.71 -21.20 0.63
CA ILE A 157 -17.52 -21.21 -0.59
C ILE A 157 -18.24 -22.58 -0.66
N PRO A 158 -19.56 -22.61 -0.88
CA PRO A 158 -20.29 -23.87 -1.04
C PRO A 158 -19.69 -24.73 -2.17
N GLN A 159 -19.61 -26.05 -1.93
CA GLN A 159 -18.95 -26.98 -2.85
C GLN A 159 -19.61 -27.00 -4.24
N ASP A 160 -20.94 -26.88 -4.30
CA ASP A 160 -21.72 -26.77 -5.53
C ASP A 160 -21.37 -25.53 -6.37
N VAL A 161 -20.98 -24.43 -5.70
CA VAL A 161 -20.50 -23.21 -6.37
C VAL A 161 -19.06 -23.42 -6.86
N LEU A 162 -18.20 -24.04 -6.06
CA LEU A 162 -16.81 -24.34 -6.45
C LEU A 162 -16.76 -25.21 -7.72
N GLU A 163 -17.61 -26.23 -7.80
CA GLU A 163 -17.69 -27.14 -8.94
C GLU A 163 -18.10 -26.46 -10.25
N GLN A 164 -18.82 -25.33 -10.16
CA GLN A 164 -19.21 -24.52 -11.32
C GLN A 164 -18.11 -23.58 -11.81
N LEU A 165 -17.03 -23.39 -11.05
CA LEU A 165 -15.97 -22.46 -11.41
C LEU A 165 -15.18 -22.96 -12.63
N THR A 166 -15.04 -22.10 -13.63
CA THR A 166 -14.20 -22.34 -14.81
C THR A 166 -12.99 -21.41 -14.79
N VAL A 167 -11.86 -21.84 -15.37
CA VAL A 167 -10.64 -21.01 -15.45
C VAL A 167 -10.92 -19.72 -16.23
N ASP A 168 -11.64 -19.83 -17.34
CA ASP A 168 -11.90 -18.73 -18.28
C ASP A 168 -12.80 -17.65 -17.69
N GLU A 169 -13.71 -17.98 -16.76
CA GLU A 169 -14.60 -17.00 -16.12
C GLU A 169 -14.06 -16.53 -14.76
N THR A 170 -13.45 -17.45 -14.00
CA THR A 170 -13.06 -17.18 -12.61
C THR A 170 -11.82 -16.30 -12.53
N LEU A 171 -10.79 -16.53 -13.35
CA LEU A 171 -9.57 -15.72 -13.30
C LEU A 171 -9.83 -14.25 -13.66
N PRO A 172 -10.56 -13.93 -14.76
CA PRO A 172 -10.92 -12.54 -15.07
C PRO A 172 -11.79 -11.91 -13.98
N SER A 173 -12.71 -12.68 -13.39
CA SER A 173 -13.56 -12.20 -12.29
C SER A 173 -12.74 -11.83 -11.05
N ILE A 174 -11.82 -12.70 -10.61
CA ILE A 174 -10.91 -12.41 -9.50
C ILE A 174 -10.05 -11.19 -9.84
N TYR A 175 -9.50 -11.13 -11.05
CA TYR A 175 -8.66 -10.01 -11.48
C TYR A 175 -9.43 -8.67 -11.42
N ALA A 176 -10.65 -8.63 -11.96
CA ALA A 176 -11.49 -7.45 -11.93
C ALA A 176 -11.83 -7.00 -10.49
N ASN A 177 -12.16 -7.95 -9.60
CA ASN A 177 -12.46 -7.66 -8.20
C ASN A 177 -11.23 -7.12 -7.46
N LEU A 178 -10.06 -7.73 -7.62
CA LEU A 178 -8.82 -7.27 -6.98
C LEU A 178 -8.33 -5.94 -7.58
N LYS A 179 -8.58 -5.70 -8.86
CA LYS A 179 -8.24 -4.42 -9.51
C LYS A 179 -9.07 -3.29 -8.94
N THR A 180 -10.36 -3.53 -8.78
CA THR A 180 -11.28 -2.59 -8.13
C THR A 180 -10.82 -2.36 -6.68
N LEU A 181 -10.45 -3.42 -5.95
CA LEU A 181 -9.92 -3.30 -4.59
C LEU A 181 -8.66 -2.43 -4.53
N GLY A 182 -7.80 -2.53 -5.54
CA GLY A 182 -6.59 -1.72 -5.67
C GLY A 182 -6.86 -0.22 -5.69
N THR A 183 -7.90 0.23 -6.40
CA THR A 183 -8.25 1.66 -6.47
C THR A 183 -8.73 2.18 -5.11
N VAL A 184 -9.52 1.39 -4.39
CA VAL A 184 -9.97 1.72 -3.02
C VAL A 184 -8.81 1.76 -2.04
N LEU A 185 -7.88 0.82 -2.14
CA LEU A 185 -6.67 0.83 -1.31
C LEU A 185 -5.81 2.07 -1.59
N GLU A 186 -5.69 2.51 -2.84
CA GLU A 186 -4.98 3.74 -3.19
C GLU A 186 -5.63 5.00 -2.59
N GLU A 187 -6.95 5.10 -2.63
CA GLU A 187 -7.69 6.19 -1.99
C GLU A 187 -7.51 6.16 -0.47
N ALA A 188 -7.63 4.99 0.15
CA ALA A 188 -7.41 4.82 1.58
C ALA A 188 -5.99 5.22 2.01
N VAL A 189 -4.97 4.81 1.26
CA VAL A 189 -3.57 5.22 1.49
C VAL A 189 -3.43 6.75 1.44
N ARG A 190 -4.05 7.40 0.46
CA ARG A 190 -4.04 8.85 0.29
C ARG A 190 -4.69 9.56 1.48
N ASP A 191 -5.87 9.09 1.89
CA ASP A 191 -6.67 9.70 2.95
C ASP A 191 -6.11 9.47 4.36
N LEU A 192 -5.38 8.36 4.55
CA LEU A 192 -4.71 8.01 5.80
C LEU A 192 -3.31 8.58 5.91
N ASN A 193 -2.78 9.34 4.95
CA ASN A 193 -1.42 9.85 5.01
C ASN A 193 -1.14 10.65 6.31
N GLY A 194 -0.19 10.18 7.12
CA GLY A 194 0.13 10.74 8.44
C GLY A 194 -0.80 10.33 9.59
N LYS A 195 -1.78 9.46 9.35
CA LYS A 195 -2.72 8.91 10.33
C LYS A 195 -2.33 7.47 10.72
N PRO A 196 -2.87 6.93 11.84
CA PRO A 196 -2.77 5.51 12.14
C PRO A 196 -3.23 4.65 10.96
N MET A 197 -2.70 3.43 10.86
CA MET A 197 -2.99 2.46 9.80
C MET A 197 -2.47 2.79 8.39
N HIS A 198 -1.94 3.99 8.12
CA HIS A 198 -1.39 4.31 6.78
C HIS A 198 -0.41 3.26 6.25
N GLY A 199 0.56 2.84 7.08
CA GLY A 199 1.55 1.84 6.70
C GLY A 199 0.94 0.47 6.38
N HIS A 200 -0.15 0.10 7.06
CA HIS A 200 -0.88 -1.15 6.81
C HIS A 200 -1.55 -1.12 5.43
N PHE A 201 -2.29 -0.05 5.11
CA PHE A 201 -2.93 0.12 3.81
C PHE A 201 -1.92 0.20 2.66
N VAL A 202 -0.74 0.79 2.89
CA VAL A 202 0.35 0.77 1.92
C VAL A 202 0.80 -0.67 1.64
N ALA A 203 1.02 -1.47 2.68
CA ALA A 203 1.42 -2.86 2.53
C ALA A 203 0.35 -3.71 1.80
N MET A 204 -0.93 -3.52 2.13
CA MET A 204 -2.04 -4.19 1.46
C MET A 204 -2.13 -3.80 -0.02
N ARG A 205 -2.02 -2.51 -0.35
CA ARG A 205 -2.01 -2.02 -1.73
C ARG A 205 -0.87 -2.66 -2.52
N ASP A 206 0.33 -2.66 -1.96
CA ASP A 206 1.52 -3.18 -2.64
C ASP A 206 1.39 -4.69 -2.90
N HIS A 207 0.83 -5.45 -1.95
CA HIS A 207 0.55 -6.87 -2.13
C HIS A 207 -0.56 -7.12 -3.15
N ASN A 208 -1.64 -6.33 -3.12
CA ASN A 208 -2.70 -6.44 -4.11
C ASN A 208 -2.15 -6.22 -5.54
N SER A 209 -1.27 -5.22 -5.72
CA SER A 209 -0.59 -4.98 -7.00
C SER A 209 0.30 -6.16 -7.42
N ALA A 210 1.01 -6.79 -6.48
CA ALA A 210 1.81 -7.98 -6.76
C ALA A 210 0.93 -9.17 -7.18
N VAL A 211 -0.20 -9.39 -6.50
CA VAL A 211 -1.18 -10.43 -6.86
C VAL A 211 -1.73 -10.18 -8.27
N LEU A 212 -2.14 -8.95 -8.57
CA LEU A 212 -2.67 -8.58 -9.89
C LEU A 212 -1.65 -8.82 -11.00
N TYR A 213 -0.39 -8.49 -10.77
CA TYR A 213 0.69 -8.75 -11.72
C TYR A 213 0.83 -10.25 -12.02
N VAL A 214 0.88 -11.09 -10.98
CA VAL A 214 1.01 -12.54 -11.16
C VAL A 214 -0.24 -13.14 -11.81
N LEU A 215 -1.43 -12.68 -11.41
CA LEU A 215 -2.69 -13.16 -11.98
C LEU A 215 -2.80 -12.83 -13.48
N ARG A 216 -2.34 -11.64 -13.88
CA ARG A 216 -2.24 -11.26 -15.29
C ARG A 216 -1.31 -12.19 -16.07
N GLN A 217 -0.12 -12.49 -15.53
CA GLN A 217 0.80 -13.44 -16.17
C GLN A 217 0.19 -14.83 -16.33
N VAL A 218 -0.51 -15.32 -15.30
CA VAL A 218 -1.22 -16.61 -15.35
C VAL A 218 -2.27 -16.61 -16.46
N MET A 219 -3.06 -15.55 -16.57
CA MET A 219 -4.08 -15.42 -17.61
C MET A 219 -3.47 -15.37 -19.01
N GLU A 220 -2.38 -14.60 -19.20
CA GLU A 220 -1.65 -14.51 -20.46
C GLU A 220 -1.10 -15.89 -20.90
N GLU A 221 -0.47 -16.64 -20.00
CA GLU A 221 0.04 -18.00 -20.26
C GLU A 221 -1.08 -19.01 -20.60
N LEU A 222 -2.23 -18.86 -19.94
CA LEU A 222 -3.42 -19.67 -20.19
C LEU A 222 -4.15 -19.26 -21.48
N GLY A 223 -3.85 -18.10 -22.03
CA GLY A 223 -4.61 -17.53 -23.15
C GLY A 223 -6.01 -17.05 -22.75
N VAL A 224 -6.21 -16.76 -21.46
CA VAL A 224 -7.45 -16.21 -20.92
C VAL A 224 -7.45 -14.70 -21.16
N ALA A 225 -8.57 -14.18 -21.68
CA ALA A 225 -8.70 -12.76 -21.95
C ALA A 225 -8.56 -11.93 -20.65
N THR A 226 -7.74 -10.89 -20.69
CA THR A 226 -7.67 -9.92 -19.60
C THR A 226 -8.82 -8.93 -19.74
N PRO A 227 -9.59 -8.65 -18.66
CA PRO A 227 -10.58 -7.59 -18.69
C PRO A 227 -9.93 -6.27 -19.11
N ASP A 228 -10.46 -5.63 -20.16
CA ASP A 228 -9.97 -4.34 -20.62
C ASP A 228 -10.01 -3.30 -19.49
N ASP A 229 -9.10 -2.33 -19.56
CA ASP A 229 -9.06 -1.20 -18.62
C ASP A 229 -10.29 -0.29 -18.70
N ALA A 230 -11.20 -0.53 -19.65
CA ALA A 230 -12.34 0.32 -19.97
C ALA A 230 -13.46 0.30 -18.91
N ASP A 231 -13.59 -0.75 -18.10
CA ASP A 231 -14.64 -0.87 -17.07
C ASP A 231 -14.22 -0.26 -15.71
N GLY A 232 -13.57 0.90 -15.78
CA GLY A 232 -13.22 1.71 -14.62
C GLY A 232 -14.46 2.31 -13.96
N GLY A 233 -15.08 1.59 -13.04
CA GLY A 233 -16.13 2.20 -12.23
C GLY A 233 -17.02 1.32 -11.37
N ARG A 234 -16.64 0.08 -11.00
CA ARG A 234 -17.41 -0.58 -9.93
C ARG A 234 -17.15 0.14 -8.61
N GLN A 235 -18.18 0.84 -8.13
CA GLN A 235 -18.16 1.54 -6.85
C GLN A 235 -18.18 0.50 -5.72
N ILE A 236 -17.02 0.25 -5.09
CA ILE A 236 -16.89 -0.74 -3.99
C ILE A 236 -17.64 -0.30 -2.75
N VAL A 237 -17.63 0.99 -2.47
CA VAL A 237 -18.29 1.55 -1.31
C VAL A 237 -19.69 1.95 -1.76
N PRO A 238 -20.77 1.36 -1.19
CA PRO A 238 -22.13 1.73 -1.54
C PRO A 238 -22.29 3.25 -1.50
N SER A 239 -23.01 3.79 -2.48
CA SER A 239 -23.14 5.23 -2.64
C SER A 239 -23.69 5.91 -1.39
N GLU A 240 -24.50 5.19 -0.61
CA GLU A 240 -25.08 5.58 0.66
C GLU A 240 -24.02 5.73 1.76
N VAL A 241 -23.03 4.85 1.78
CA VAL A 241 -21.90 4.89 2.74
C VAL A 241 -20.96 6.04 2.39
N LEU A 242 -20.68 6.25 1.10
CA LEU A 242 -19.92 7.42 0.63
C LEU A 242 -20.66 8.73 0.91
N GLN A 243 -22.00 8.75 0.79
CA GLN A 243 -22.80 9.93 1.11
C GLN A 243 -22.84 10.20 2.61
N ALA A 244 -23.07 9.19 3.45
CA ALA A 244 -23.03 9.34 4.91
C ALA A 244 -21.66 9.83 5.40
N PHE A 245 -20.58 9.37 4.76
CA PHE A 245 -19.22 9.86 4.96
C PHE A 245 -19.08 11.35 4.58
N ARG A 246 -19.52 11.73 3.38
CA ARG A 246 -19.48 13.14 2.91
C ARG A 246 -20.31 14.08 3.80
N ARG A 247 -21.36 13.57 4.43
CA ARG A 247 -22.22 14.31 5.38
C ARG A 247 -21.64 14.39 6.80
N GLY A 248 -20.53 13.71 7.09
CA GLY A 248 -19.91 13.71 8.43
C GLY A 248 -20.67 12.89 9.48
N GLU A 249 -21.59 12.01 9.05
CA GLU A 249 -22.44 11.19 9.93
C GLU A 249 -21.69 9.99 10.53
N LEU A 250 -20.53 9.65 9.95
CA LEU A 250 -19.64 8.59 10.41
C LEU A 250 -18.31 9.21 10.83
N THR A 251 -17.77 8.78 11.99
CA THR A 251 -16.38 9.11 12.34
C THR A 251 -15.44 8.43 11.33
N MET A 252 -14.95 9.27 10.41
CA MET A 252 -14.33 8.93 9.12
C MET A 252 -13.38 7.74 9.10
N THR A 253 -12.63 7.50 10.17
CA THR A 253 -11.42 6.66 10.08
C THR A 253 -11.65 5.24 10.58
N SER A 254 -12.59 4.95 11.49
CA SER A 254 -12.77 3.56 11.93
C SER A 254 -13.70 2.79 10.99
N THR A 255 -14.87 3.36 10.65
CA THR A 255 -15.90 2.65 9.88
C THR A 255 -15.50 2.42 8.42
N PHE A 256 -14.93 3.44 7.76
CA PHE A 256 -14.49 3.32 6.37
C PHE A 256 -13.32 2.33 6.24
N THR A 257 -12.31 2.49 7.09
CA THR A 257 -11.14 1.58 7.17
C THR A 257 -11.56 0.14 7.47
N THR A 258 -12.52 -0.03 8.38
CA THR A 258 -13.15 -1.31 8.71
C THR A 258 -13.81 -1.94 7.48
N LEU A 259 -14.61 -1.17 6.74
CA LEU A 259 -15.29 -1.68 5.55
C LEU A 259 -14.28 -2.10 4.50
N ILE A 260 -13.29 -1.26 4.19
CA ILE A 260 -12.25 -1.62 3.24
C ILE A 260 -11.51 -2.87 3.68
N TYR A 261 -11.14 -2.96 4.96
CA TYR A 261 -10.43 -4.11 5.49
C TYR A 261 -11.26 -5.41 5.35
N ARG A 262 -12.53 -5.38 5.77
CA ARG A 262 -13.46 -6.50 5.62
C ARG A 262 -13.56 -6.93 4.16
N GLU A 263 -13.72 -5.95 3.27
CA GLU A 263 -13.84 -6.17 1.84
C GLU A 263 -12.55 -6.77 1.26
N CYS A 264 -11.36 -6.29 1.66
CA CYS A 264 -10.09 -6.90 1.28
C CYS A 264 -10.02 -8.37 1.70
N LEU A 265 -10.30 -8.65 2.97
CA LEU A 265 -10.16 -10.00 3.53
C LEU A 265 -11.12 -10.98 2.85
N ASN A 266 -12.39 -10.59 2.66
CA ASN A 266 -13.38 -11.46 2.02
C ASN A 266 -12.97 -11.87 0.60
N ASN A 267 -12.38 -10.92 -0.10
CA ASN A 267 -12.02 -11.01 -1.51
C ASN A 267 -10.72 -11.79 -1.71
N TYR A 268 -9.73 -11.63 -0.82
CA TYR A 268 -8.55 -12.51 -0.77
C TYR A 268 -8.93 -13.94 -0.41
N GLN A 269 -9.80 -14.15 0.58
CA GLN A 269 -10.28 -15.49 0.94
C GLN A 269 -11.08 -16.14 -0.21
N TYR A 270 -11.91 -15.37 -0.92
CA TYR A 270 -12.61 -15.86 -2.11
C TYR A 270 -11.61 -16.27 -3.19
N ALA A 271 -10.68 -15.38 -3.54
CA ALA A 271 -9.64 -15.67 -4.52
C ALA A 271 -8.81 -16.90 -4.13
N ARG A 272 -8.45 -17.05 -2.85
CA ARG A 272 -7.72 -18.22 -2.36
C ARG A 272 -8.51 -19.49 -2.58
N GLN A 273 -9.75 -19.56 -2.09
CA GLN A 273 -10.57 -20.78 -2.17
C GLN A 273 -10.85 -21.17 -3.63
N ALA A 274 -11.16 -20.19 -4.49
CA ALA A 274 -11.37 -20.43 -5.91
C ALA A 274 -10.08 -20.92 -6.62
N LEU A 275 -8.92 -20.29 -6.35
CA LEU A 275 -7.65 -20.69 -6.95
C LEU A 275 -7.14 -22.04 -6.41
N ASP A 276 -7.32 -22.33 -5.12
CA ASP A 276 -7.04 -23.64 -4.51
C ASP A 276 -7.84 -24.72 -5.25
N HIS A 277 -9.16 -24.53 -5.43
CA HIS A 277 -10.02 -25.49 -6.14
C HIS A 277 -9.61 -25.70 -7.61
N LEU A 278 -9.38 -24.61 -8.35
CA LEU A 278 -8.94 -24.69 -9.75
C LEU A 278 -7.59 -25.41 -9.88
N TYR A 279 -6.68 -25.19 -8.93
CA TYR A 279 -5.38 -25.85 -8.90
C TYR A 279 -5.50 -27.35 -8.67
N GLU A 280 -6.31 -27.78 -7.71
CA GLU A 280 -6.57 -29.19 -7.44
C GLU A 280 -7.18 -29.89 -8.65
N ARG A 281 -8.17 -29.26 -9.29
CA ARG A 281 -8.83 -29.81 -10.48
C ARG A 281 -7.86 -29.98 -11.65
N LEU A 282 -7.01 -28.98 -11.92
CA LEU A 282 -6.02 -29.04 -12.99
C LEU A 282 -4.95 -30.12 -12.76
N ASN A 283 -4.58 -30.40 -11.50
CA ASN A 283 -3.65 -31.49 -11.19
C ASN A 283 -4.32 -32.87 -11.36
N ALA A 284 -5.56 -33.03 -10.90
CA ALA A 284 -6.31 -34.28 -11.07
C ALA A 284 -6.49 -34.66 -12.55
N GLU A 285 -6.72 -33.68 -13.42
CA GLU A 285 -6.80 -33.86 -14.88
C GLU A 285 -5.45 -34.28 -15.51
N GLN A 286 -4.32 -33.96 -14.88
CA GLN A 286 -2.99 -34.38 -15.36
C GLN A 286 -2.70 -35.83 -14.97
N ASP A 287 -3.04 -36.22 -13.75
CA ASP A 287 -2.79 -37.58 -13.25
C ASP A 287 -3.67 -38.62 -13.97
N GLY A 288 -4.90 -38.27 -14.35
CA GLY A 288 -5.80 -39.15 -15.11
C GLY A 288 -5.43 -39.36 -16.59
N CYS A 289 -4.43 -38.64 -17.11
CA CYS A 289 -3.95 -38.78 -18.50
C CYS A 289 -2.66 -39.61 -18.63
N SER A 290 -2.13 -40.15 -17.53
CA SER A 290 -0.91 -40.97 -17.49
C SER A 290 -1.23 -42.46 -17.53
#